data_AF-A0A6B3CBV4-F1
#
_entry.id   AF-A0A6B3CBV4-F1
#
_cell.length_a   1.000
_cell.length_b   1.000
_cell.length_c   1.000
_cell.angle_alpha   90.00
_cell.angle_beta   90.00
_cell.angle_gamma   90.00
#
_symmetry.space_group_name_H-M   'P 1'
#
loop_
_entity.id
_entity.type
_entity.pdbx_description
1 polymer ?
#
loop_
_entity_poly.entity_id
_entity_poly.type
_entity_poly.pdbx_seq_one_letter_code
_entity_poly.pdbx_strand_id
1 'polypeptide(L)' 'VTLQIMPFAAGPHPAMRAGAFDLFRFRAPELPDIVYLGGLVGAVYLDKADDVVVYREALDRLGAQAVPARGTEEL' A
#
# COMPACT_ATOMS: atom_id res chain seq x y z
N VAL A 1 2.88 0.49 15.39
CA VAL A 1 2.76 1.29 14.14
C VAL A 1 4.13 1.24 13.47
N THR A 2 4.17 1.07 12.16
CA THR A 2 5.42 1.03 11.37
C THR A 2 5.32 2.13 10.32
N LEU A 3 6.27 3.05 10.30
CA LEU A 3 6.37 4.07 9.27
C LEU A 3 7.63 3.80 8.45
N GLN A 4 7.49 3.80 7.14
CA GLN A 4 8.61 3.76 6.20
C GLN A 4 8.46 4.92 5.24
N ILE A 5 9.57 5.62 5.00
CA ILE A 5 9.60 6.76 4.07
C ILE A 5 10.49 6.40 2.89
N MET A 6 10.00 6.68 1.69
CA MET A 6 10.80 6.64 0.47
C MET A 6 11.22 8.07 0.10
N PRO A 7 12.52 8.39 0.11
CA PRO A 7 13.00 9.71 -0.32
C PRO A 7 12.74 9.93 -1.80
N PHE A 8 12.46 11.17 -2.21
CA PHE A 8 12.27 11.52 -3.62
C PHE A 8 13.47 11.18 -4.51
N ALA A 9 14.68 11.15 -3.95
CA ALA A 9 15.90 10.75 -4.65
C ALA A 9 15.90 9.27 -5.09
N ALA A 10 15.01 8.43 -4.54
CA ALA A 10 14.85 7.02 -4.96
C ALA A 10 14.23 6.87 -6.36
N GLY A 11 13.67 7.96 -6.92
CA GLY A 11 13.09 7.97 -8.26
C GLY A 11 11.65 7.43 -8.30
N PRO A 12 11.13 7.11 -9.50
CA PRO A 12 9.75 6.65 -9.68
C PRO A 12 9.47 5.33 -8.94
N HIS A 13 8.38 5.29 -8.16
CA HIS A 13 8.01 4.11 -7.39
C HIS A 13 6.85 3.32 -8.02
N PRO A 14 6.75 2.00 -7.76
CA PRO A 14 5.77 1.09 -8.40
C PRO A 14 4.31 1.51 -8.24
N ALA A 15 3.96 2.12 -7.10
CA ALA A 15 2.60 2.57 -6.83
C ALA A 15 2.24 3.95 -7.44
N MET A 16 3.10 4.56 -8.26
CA MET A 16 2.83 5.89 -8.84
C MET A 16 1.48 5.97 -9.58
N ARG A 17 1.06 4.86 -10.21
CA ARG A 17 -0.23 4.77 -10.93
C ARG A 17 -1.40 4.42 -10.03
N ALA A 18 -1.15 3.73 -8.92
CA ALA A 18 -2.18 3.31 -7.97
C ALA A 18 -2.69 4.48 -7.11
N GLY A 19 -1.85 5.50 -6.91
CA GLY A 19 -2.16 6.61 -6.01
C GLY A 19 -2.12 6.18 -4.54
N ALA A 20 -2.76 6.97 -3.67
CA ALA A 20 -2.92 6.60 -2.27
C ALA A 20 -4.04 5.55 -2.14
N PHE A 21 -3.77 4.49 -1.37
CA PHE A 21 -4.72 3.42 -1.10
C PHE A 21 -4.48 2.82 0.28
N ASP A 22 -5.52 2.19 0.82
CA ASP A 22 -5.45 1.44 2.07
C ASP A 22 -5.68 -0.05 1.79
N LEU A 23 -4.89 -0.92 2.42
CA LEU A 23 -5.05 -2.38 2.34
C LEU A 23 -5.43 -2.94 3.71
N PHE A 24 -6.64 -3.46 3.82
CA PHE A 24 -7.14 -4.13 5.02
C PHE A 24 -6.92 -5.63 4.91
N ARG A 25 -6.25 -6.20 5.92
CA ARG A 25 -6.07 -7.65 6.05
C ARG A 25 -6.69 -8.13 7.35
N PHE A 26 -7.59 -9.10 7.26
CA PHE A 26 -8.33 -9.61 8.40
C PHE A 26 -7.70 -10.89 8.94
N ARG A 27 -7.79 -11.11 10.26
CA ARG A 27 -7.34 -12.37 10.87
C ARG A 27 -8.34 -13.51 10.65
N ALA A 28 -9.60 -13.18 10.42
CA ALA A 28 -10.65 -14.14 10.14
C ALA A 28 -10.51 -14.63 8.68
N PRO A 29 -10.23 -15.92 8.43
CA PRO A 29 -9.94 -16.43 7.09
C PRO A 29 -11.13 -16.37 6.12
N GLU A 30 -12.35 -16.27 6.63
CA GLU A 30 -13.57 -16.09 5.85
C GLU A 30 -13.73 -14.68 5.26
N LEU A 31 -12.97 -13.70 5.74
CA LEU A 31 -13.00 -12.33 5.24
C LEU A 31 -11.90 -12.12 4.19
N PRO A 32 -12.24 -11.57 3.01
CA PRO A 32 -11.24 -11.23 2.00
C PRO A 32 -10.39 -10.04 2.46
N ASP A 33 -9.15 -9.97 1.99
CA ASP A 33 -8.38 -8.72 2.01
C ASP A 33 -9.14 -7.66 1.18
N ILE A 34 -9.18 -6.42 1.63
CA ILE A 34 -9.92 -5.34 0.96
C ILE A 34 -8.97 -4.18 0.65
N VAL A 35 -9.02 -3.68 -0.58
CA VAL A 35 -8.38 -2.41 -0.96
C VAL A 35 -9.42 -1.31 -0.95
N TYR A 36 -9.10 -0.20 -0.29
CA TYR A 36 -9.88 1.03 -0.33
C TYR A 36 -9.15 2.09 -1.14
N LEU A 37 -9.89 2.68 -2.08
CA LEU A 37 -9.44 3.77 -2.92
C LEU A 37 -10.31 4.99 -2.63
N GLY A 38 -9.76 5.95 -1.89
CA GLY A 38 -10.44 7.19 -1.55
C GLY A 38 -10.36 8.22 -2.70
N GLY A 39 -11.47 8.92 -2.93
CA GLY A 39 -11.54 10.07 -3.82
C GLY A 39 -12.23 11.26 -3.15
N LEU A 40 -12.24 12.42 -3.83
CA LEU A 40 -12.78 13.67 -3.27
C LEU A 40 -14.29 13.60 -2.93
N VAL A 41 -15.06 12.76 -3.64
CA VAL A 41 -16.54 12.70 -3.52
C VAL A 41 -17.03 11.25 -3.35
N GLY A 42 -16.15 10.31 -2.99
CA GLY A 42 -16.53 8.91 -2.87
C GLY A 42 -15.35 7.98 -2.71
N ALA A 43 -15.62 6.68 -2.78
CA ALA A 43 -14.60 5.66 -2.67
C ALA A 43 -14.97 4.38 -3.42
N VAL A 44 -13.96 3.59 -3.71
CA VAL A 44 -14.10 2.25 -4.28
C VAL A 44 -13.49 1.23 -3.31
N TYR A 45 -14.22 0.15 -3.08
CA TYR A 45 -13.76 -1.00 -2.30
C TYR A 45 -13.57 -2.17 -3.26
N LEU A 46 -12.37 -2.76 -3.27
CA LEU A 46 -12.03 -3.92 -4.07
C LEU A 46 -11.82 -5.11 -3.13
N ASP A 47 -12.58 -6.18 -3.35
CA ASP A 47 -12.55 -7.43 -2.57
C ASP A 47 -12.27 -8.67 -3.45
N LYS A 48 -12.19 -8.49 -4.77
CA LYS A 48 -11.80 -9.54 -5.71
C LYS A 48 -10.31 -9.83 -5.57
N ALA A 49 -9.98 -11.11 -5.41
CA ALA A 49 -8.60 -11.56 -5.20
C ALA A 49 -7.62 -11.05 -6.26
N ASP A 50 -8.02 -11.07 -7.54
CA ASP A 50 -7.19 -10.62 -8.67
C ASP A 50 -6.96 -9.10 -8.66
N ASP A 51 -7.91 -8.32 -8.16
CA ASP A 51 -7.73 -6.88 -8.04
C ASP A 51 -6.84 -6.57 -6.83
N VAL A 52 -7.11 -7.22 -5.68
CA VAL A 52 -6.38 -7.02 -4.43
C VAL A 52 -4.90 -7.42 -4.55
N VAL A 53 -4.57 -8.50 -5.29
CA VAL A 53 -3.18 -8.95 -5.42
C VAL A 53 -2.30 -7.89 -6.09
N VAL A 54 -2.82 -7.12 -7.05
CA VAL A 54 -2.06 -6.07 -7.72
C VAL A 54 -1.64 -4.97 -6.74
N TYR A 55 -2.55 -4.53 -5.88
CA TYR A 55 -2.25 -3.52 -4.86
C TYR A 55 -1.34 -4.06 -3.76
N ARG A 56 -1.51 -5.32 -3.36
CA ARG A 56 -0.62 -5.97 -2.40
C ARG A 56 0.82 -6.02 -2.93
N GLU A 57 1.01 -6.43 -4.17
CA GLU A 57 2.35 -6.44 -4.78
C GLU A 57 2.95 -5.03 -4.87
N ALA A 58 2.13 -4.01 -5.17
CA ALA A 58 2.60 -2.64 -5.17
C ALA A 58 3.07 -2.20 -3.78
N LEU A 59 2.31 -2.52 -2.73
CA LEU A 59 2.66 -2.24 -1.34
C LEU A 59 3.94 -2.97 -0.91
N ASP A 60 4.09 -4.24 -1.27
CA ASP A 60 5.29 -5.04 -0.97
C ASP A 60 6.53 -4.43 -1.62
N ARG A 61 6.44 -4.03 -2.90
CA ARG A 61 7.55 -3.36 -3.60
C ARG A 61 7.88 -1.99 -3.02
N LEU A 62 6.86 -1.21 -2.61
CA LEU A 62 7.08 0.06 -1.90
C LEU A 62 7.84 -0.15 -0.59
N GLY A 63 7.43 -1.12 0.23
CA GLY A 63 8.07 -1.43 1.50
C GLY A 63 9.53 -1.90 1.33
N ALA A 64 9.81 -2.64 0.25
CA ALA A 64 11.15 -3.10 -0.09
C ALA A 64 12.10 -1.98 -0.58
N GLN A 65 11.55 -0.95 -1.21
CA GLN A 65 12.32 0.19 -1.75
C GLN A 65 12.43 1.37 -0.79
N ALA A 66 11.48 1.50 0.14
CA ALA A 66 11.51 2.52 1.18
C ALA A 66 12.62 2.26 2.20
N VAL A 67 13.02 3.31 2.92
CA VAL A 67 13.96 3.15 4.04
C VAL A 67 13.33 2.17 5.05
N PRO A 68 14.11 1.19 5.58
CA PRO A 68 13.61 0.30 6.61
C PRO A 68 13.04 1.09 7.78
N ALA A 69 12.01 0.56 8.45
CA ALA A 69 11.27 1.31 9.46
C ALA A 69 12.16 1.92 10.56
N ARG A 70 13.19 1.19 11.01
CA ARG A 70 14.14 1.70 12.00
C ARG A 70 15.02 2.83 11.48
N GLY A 71 15.38 2.82 10.20
CA GLY A 71 16.19 3.89 9.59
C GLY A 71 15.36 5.12 9.21
N THR A 72 14.03 5.02 9.27
CA THR A 72 13.13 6.14 8.95
C THR A 72 13.15 7.21 10.04
N GLU A 73 13.52 6.87 11.29
CA GLU A 73 13.63 7.81 12.41
C GLU A 73 14.79 8.81 12.26
N GLU A 74 15.75 8.50 11.37
CA GLU A 74 16.98 9.28 11.15
C GLU A 74 16.92 10.17 9.89
N LEU A 75 15.79 10.16 9.17
CA LEU A 75 15.54 10.98 7.97
C LEU A 75 15.06 12.38 8.34
#